data_AF-A0A8J6EK89-F1
#
_entry.id   AF-A0A8J6EK89-F1
#
_cell.length_a   1.000
_cell.length_b   1.000
_cell.length_c   1.000
_cell.angle_alpha   90.00
_cell.angle_beta   90.00
_cell.angle_gamma   90.00
#
_symmetry.space_group_name_H-M   'P 1'
#
loop_
_entity.id
_entity.type
_entity.pdbx_description
1 polymer ?
#
loop_
_entity_poly.entity_id
_entity_poly.type
_entity_poly.pdbx_seq_one_letter_code
_entity_poly.pdbx_strand_id
1 'polypeptide(L)'
;VDVFSFGIVLCEILGRIPADPEILPRTGDFGLDVVAFQALVRDCPPSVLDVAAGCCRLEAFKRPSFCEILDKLEDVAESLEPPTDLPDS
;
A
#
# COMPACT_ATOMS: atom_id res chain seq x y z
N VAL A 1 -6.13 12.59 -8.91
CA VAL A 1 -5.04 11.80 -9.53
C VAL A 1 -4.02 11.41 -8.48
N ASP A 2 -3.69 12.31 -7.55
CA ASP A 2 -2.64 12.17 -6.54
C ASP A 2 -2.78 10.96 -5.61
N VAL A 3 -4.01 10.62 -5.20
CA VAL A 3 -4.26 9.44 -4.35
C VAL A 3 -3.88 8.13 -5.05
N PHE A 4 -4.10 8.03 -6.37
CA PHE A 4 -3.70 6.83 -7.11
C PHE A 4 -2.17 6.72 -7.17
N SER A 5 -1.50 7.83 -7.49
CA SER A 5 -0.03 7.88 -7.49
C SER A 5 0.54 7.54 -6.11
N PHE A 6 -0.06 8.05 -5.04
CA PHE A 6 0.30 7.69 -3.66
C PHE A 6 0.13 6.18 -3.40
N GLY A 7 -0.97 5.59 -3.88
CA GLY A 7 -1.19 4.14 -3.80
C GLY A 7 -0.07 3.34 -4.48
N ILE A 8 0.40 3.79 -5.65
CA ILE A 8 1.54 3.17 -6.34
C ILE A 8 2.84 3.32 -5.54
N VAL A 9 3.13 4.51 -5.00
CA VAL A 9 4.31 4.73 -4.13
C VAL A 9 4.24 3.84 -2.89
N LEU A 10 3.05 3.67 -2.29
CA LEU A 10 2.86 2.77 -1.15
C LEU A 10 3.12 1.31 -1.57
N CYS A 11 2.70 0.90 -2.76
CA CYS A 11 3.02 -0.44 -3.27
C CYS A 11 4.53 -0.65 -3.48
N GLU A 12 5.27 0.36 -3.93
CA GLU A 12 6.74 0.29 -4.04
C GLU A 12 7.39 0.11 -2.66
N ILE A 13 6.90 0.82 -1.64
CA ILE A 13 7.40 0.71 -0.25
C ILE A 13 7.14 -0.69 0.29
N LEU A 14 5.90 -1.19 0.19
CA LEU A 14 5.50 -2.49 0.74
C LEU A 14 6.15 -3.66 0.01
N GLY A 15 6.17 -3.60 -1.32
CA GLY A 15 6.75 -4.63 -2.16
C GLY A 15 8.27 -4.58 -2.24
N ARG A 16 8.88 -3.43 -1.93
CA ARG A 16 10.30 -3.14 -2.18
C ARG A 16 10.71 -3.44 -3.62
N ILE A 17 9.82 -3.06 -4.55
CA ILE A 17 9.94 -3.25 -5.99
C ILE A 17 9.66 -1.92 -6.70
N PRO A 18 10.21 -1.69 -7.91
CA PRO A 18 9.85 -0.53 -8.72
C PRO A 18 8.40 -0.61 -9.18
N ALA A 19 7.77 0.55 -9.39
CA ALA A 19 6.42 0.68 -9.98
C ALA A 19 6.31 0.32 -11.47
N ASP A 20 7.35 -0.28 -12.05
CA ASP A 20 7.36 -0.75 -13.43
C ASP A 20 6.20 -1.76 -13.63
N PRO A 21 5.32 -1.60 -14.65
CA PRO A 21 4.24 -2.54 -14.92
C PRO A 21 4.66 -3.99 -15.17
N GLU A 22 5.92 -4.25 -15.55
CA GLU A 22 6.46 -5.60 -15.69
C GLU A 22 6.79 -6.26 -14.33
N ILE A 23 6.89 -5.46 -13.26
CA ILE A 23 7.33 -5.90 -11.93
C ILE A 23 6.20 -5.75 -10.91
N LEU A 24 5.58 -4.58 -10.82
CA LEU A 24 4.43 -4.33 -9.97
C LEU A 24 3.18 -4.95 -10.60
N PRO A 25 2.46 -5.87 -9.93
CA PRO A 25 1.28 -6.51 -10.53
C PRO A 25 0.17 -5.52 -10.88
N ARG A 26 -0.17 -5.41 -12.15
CA ARG A 26 -1.24 -4.54 -12.66
C ARG A 26 -2.35 -5.33 -13.32
N THR A 27 -3.56 -4.80 -13.24
CA THR A 27 -4.69 -5.27 -14.06
C THR A 27 -4.63 -4.65 -15.46
N GLY A 28 -5.31 -5.25 -16.43
CA GLY A 28 -5.28 -4.78 -17.84
C GLY A 28 -5.87 -3.38 -18.07
N ASP A 29 -6.54 -2.82 -17.07
CA ASP A 29 -7.07 -1.45 -17.01
C ASP A 29 -6.17 -0.49 -16.20
N PHE A 30 -4.90 -0.85 -16.01
CA PHE A 30 -3.90 -0.10 -15.25
C PHE A 30 -4.16 0.02 -13.75
N GLY A 31 -5.12 -0.71 -13.18
CA GLY A 31 -5.27 -0.86 -11.73
C GLY A 31 -4.15 -1.68 -11.08
N LEU A 32 -4.22 -1.85 -9.76
CA LEU A 32 -3.36 -2.78 -9.01
C LEU A 32 -4.03 -4.16 -8.99
N ASP A 33 -3.29 -5.23 -9.30
CA ASP A 33 -3.76 -6.58 -9.03
C ASP A 33 -3.54 -6.92 -7.55
N VAL A 34 -4.58 -6.72 -6.74
CA VAL A 34 -4.51 -6.87 -5.28
C VAL A 34 -4.17 -8.30 -4.87
N VAL A 35 -4.66 -9.31 -5.60
CA VAL A 35 -4.43 -10.71 -5.26
C VAL A 35 -2.97 -11.09 -5.54
N ALA A 36 -2.45 -10.71 -6.72
CA ALA A 36 -1.06 -10.95 -7.06
C ALA A 36 -0.11 -10.14 -6.15
N PHE A 37 -0.47 -8.90 -5.83
CA PHE A 37 0.33 -8.06 -4.94
C PHE A 37 0.34 -8.59 -3.50
N GLN A 38 -0.79 -9.05 -2.96
CA GLN A 38 -0.86 -9.69 -1.63
C GLN A 38 0.05 -10.92 -1.54
N ALA A 39 0.15 -11.71 -2.61
CA ALA A 39 1.05 -12.85 -2.67
C ALA A 39 2.54 -12.45 -2.66
N LEU A 40 2.86 -11.22 -3.09
CA LEU A 40 4.20 -10.64 -3.05
C LEU A 40 4.56 -10.11 -1.66
N VAL A 41 3.60 -9.51 -0.94
CA VAL A 41 3.81 -8.89 0.38
C VAL A 41 3.21 -9.71 1.53
N ARG A 42 3.54 -11.01 1.61
CA ARG A 42 2.92 -11.96 2.57
C ARG A 42 3.04 -11.59 4.04
N ASP A 43 4.10 -10.89 4.42
CA ASP A 43 4.36 -10.48 5.80
C ASP A 43 3.78 -9.08 6.12
N CYS A 44 3.10 -8.45 5.15
CA CYS A 44 2.48 -7.14 5.33
C CYS A 44 1.16 -7.26 6.11
N PRO A 45 0.94 -6.43 7.14
CA PRO A 45 -0.33 -6.36 7.83
C PRO A 45 -1.48 -6.08 6.84
N PRO A 46 -2.60 -6.83 6.89
CA PRO A 46 -3.72 -6.66 5.95
C PRO A 46 -4.27 -5.23 5.90
N SER A 47 -4.26 -4.53 7.04
CA SER A 47 -4.73 -3.15 7.15
C SER A 47 -3.93 -2.15 6.30
N VAL A 48 -2.60 -2.31 6.20
CA VAL A 48 -1.76 -1.44 5.34
C VAL A 48 -1.99 -1.76 3.87
N LEU A 49 -2.14 -3.05 3.54
CA LEU A 49 -2.44 -3.49 2.19
C LEU A 49 -3.80 -2.94 1.71
N ASP A 50 -4.81 -2.91 2.59
CA ASP A 50 -6.12 -2.34 2.29
C ASP A 50 -6.06 -0.84 1.97
N VAL A 51 -5.17 -0.09 2.63
CA VAL A 51 -4.92 1.33 2.32
C VAL A 51 -4.34 1.46 0.90
N ALA A 52 -3.32 0.67 0.55
CA ALA A 52 -2.73 0.68 -0.79
C ALA A 52 -3.76 0.30 -1.87
N ALA A 53 -4.52 -0.78 -1.67
CA ALA A 53 -5.56 -1.23 -2.58
C ALA A 53 -6.68 -0.18 -2.74
N GLY A 54 -7.08 0.47 -1.66
CA GLY A 54 -8.08 1.55 -1.67
C GLY A 54 -7.64 2.76 -2.49
N CYS A 55 -6.36 3.13 -2.39
CA CYS A 55 -5.77 4.22 -3.18
C CYS A 55 -5.71 3.89 -4.68
N CYS A 56 -5.44 2.63 -5.02
CA CYS A 56 -5.28 2.13 -6.39
C CYS A 56 -6.60 1.79 -7.10
N ARG A 57 -7.76 2.18 -6.58
CA ARG A 57 -9.05 1.95 -7.24
C ARG A 57 -9.15 2.71 -8.57
N LEU A 58 -9.75 2.08 -9.58
CA LEU A 58 -9.92 2.72 -10.89
C LEU A 58 -10.85 3.93 -10.80
N GLU A 59 -11.98 3.79 -10.09
CA GLU A 59 -12.93 4.89 -9.93
C GLU A 59 -12.45 5.90 -8.86
N ALA A 60 -12.14 7.12 -9.31
CA ALA A 60 -11.56 8.15 -8.44
C ALA A 60 -12.41 8.48 -7.21
N PHE A 61 -13.74 8.44 -7.32
CA PHE A 61 -14.66 8.72 -6.20
C PHE A 61 -14.71 7.60 -5.15
N LYS A 62 -14.20 6.40 -5.46
CA LYS A 62 -14.10 5.29 -4.50
C LYS A 62 -12.79 5.30 -3.73
N ARG A 63 -11.85 6.17 -4.09
CA ARG A 63 -10.56 6.31 -3.39
C ARG A 63 -10.77 7.12 -2.11
N PRO A 64 -10.07 6.79 -1.02
CA PRO A 64 -10.11 7.60 0.19
C PRO A 64 -9.47 8.97 -0.06
N SER A 65 -9.90 9.97 0.71
CA SER A 65 -9.20 11.24 0.85
C SER A 65 -7.87 11.06 1.58
N PHE A 66 -6.95 12.02 1.43
CA PHE A 66 -5.69 11.97 2.18
C PHE A 66 -5.89 12.01 3.70
N CYS A 67 -6.93 12.69 4.21
CA CYS A 67 -7.26 12.65 5.64
C CYS A 67 -7.62 11.23 6.07
N GLU A 68 -8.53 10.55 5.35
CA GLU A 68 -8.90 9.16 5.67
C GLU A 68 -7.72 8.17 5.51
N ILE A 69 -6.78 8.47 4.61
CA ILE A 69 -5.54 7.68 4.48
C ILE A 69 -4.65 7.90 5.70
N LEU A 70 -4.45 9.14 6.11
CA LEU A 70 -3.62 9.50 7.26
C LEU A 70 -4.16 8.85 8.54
N ASP A 71 -5.45 9.04 8.84
CA ASP A 71 -6.10 8.48 10.02
C ASP A 71 -5.89 6.96 10.08
N LYS A 72 -6.09 6.25 8.96
CA LYS A 72 -5.86 4.80 8.89
C LYS A 72 -4.42 4.40 9.09
N LEU A 73 -3.47 5.16 8.53
CA LEU A 73 -2.05 4.85 8.68
C LEU A 73 -1.58 5.10 10.12
N GLU A 74 -2.11 6.11 10.79
CA GLU A 74 -1.88 6.36 12.22
C GLU A 74 -2.43 5.22 13.07
N ASP A 75 -3.70 4.81 12.87
CA ASP A 75 -4.31 3.68 13.56
C ASP A 75 -3.48 2.40 13.39
N VAL A 76 -3.00 2.15 12.16
CA VAL A 76 -2.16 0.97 11.90
C VAL A 76 -0.80 1.10 12.58
N ALA A 77 -0.16 2.26 12.53
CA ALA A 77 1.13 2.48 13.18
C ALA A 77 1.06 2.27 14.70
N GLU A 78 -0.02 2.70 15.35
CA GLU A 78 -0.26 2.44 16.78
C GLU A 78 -0.47 0.96 17.10
N SER A 79 -1.02 0.20 16.16
CA SER A 79 -1.27 -1.25 16.32
C SER A 79 -0.04 -2.13 16.09
N LEU A 80 0.99 -1.60 15.42
CA LEU A 80 2.21 -2.33 15.12
C LEU A 80 3.16 -2.31 16.32
N GLU A 81 3.77 -3.45 16.61
CA GLU A 81 4.81 -3.50 17.63
C GLU A 81 5.98 -2.59 17.20
N PRO A 82 6.53 -1.78 18.12
CA PRO A 82 7.71 -0.98 17.82
C PRO A 82 8.87 -1.92 17.43
N PRO A 83 9.78 -1.49 16.53
CA PRO A 83 10.94 -2.29 16.17
C PRO A 83 11.68 -2.71 17.44
N THR A 84 11.76 -4.01 17.71
CA THR A 84 12.58 -4.55 18.81
C THR A 84 14.04 -4.24 18.50
N ASP A 85 14.55 -3.23 19.20
CA ASP A 85 15.94 -2.89 19.46
C ASP A 85 16.92 -2.96 18.27
N LEU A 86 17.35 -1.78 17.80
CA LEU A 86 18.73 -1.63 17.34
C LEU A 86 19.63 -2.10 18.50
N PRO A 87 20.57 -3.05 18.28
CA PRO A 87 21.55 -3.32 19.31
C PRO A 87 22.32 -2.04 19.58
N ASP A 88 22.21 -1.52 20.81
CA ASP A 88 23.19 -0.59 21.36
C ASP A 88 24.56 -1.27 21.29
N SER A 89 25.35 -0.98 20.26
CA SER A 89 26.76 -1.39 20.13
C SER A 89 27.50 -0.47 19.17
#